data_AF-A0A9P5XW73-F1
#
_entry.id   AF-A0A9P5XW73-F1
#
_cell.length_a   1.000
_cell.length_b   1.000
_cell.length_c   1.000
_cell.angle_alpha   90.00
_cell.angle_beta   90.00
_cell.angle_gamma   90.00
#
_symmetry.space_group_name_H-M   'P 1'
#
loop_
_entity.id
_entity.type
_entity.pdbx_description
1 polymer ?
#
loop_
_entity_poly.entity_id
_entity_poly.type
_entity_poly.pdbx_seq_one_letter_code
_entity_poly.pdbx_strand_id
1 'polypeptide(L)'
;SKTVLDFMHNIFHVGLICHFFTTVIFKSYMLSSVRGINSPKQRFETIINAIRWPSHITRPPKNLGKNQSLKKADEWRHILPIAPIILWWAWKDDNNDIPLGEPMIPPNAKSVPDHSRNYHGIYSTILKLCAGVRILALRTISMAQAHIGQDFILQYCRDLKKLRIHTTINHHLARHYLKFIKLFGPVYGWWLFAFERFNGMLEKVKHNGHDGGRMELTLMRSWVMTHLIFEYLLALPEDDNNLEKGYIDMIIRTEARENRGGMMSDLAVY
;
A
#
# COMPACT_ATOMS: atom_id res chain seq x y z
N SER A 1 -20.52 -15.17 12.90
CA SER A 1 -19.45 -15.25 11.87
C SER A 1 -18.24 -14.47 12.36
N LYS A 2 -17.07 -15.09 12.52
CA LYS A 2 -15.82 -14.37 12.86
C LYS A 2 -15.11 -14.06 11.56
N THR A 3 -15.41 -12.92 10.96
CA THR A 3 -14.72 -12.46 9.75
C THR A 3 -13.24 -12.22 10.09
N VAL A 4 -12.34 -12.80 9.31
CA VAL A 4 -10.90 -12.57 9.48
C VAL A 4 -10.62 -11.11 9.13
N LEU A 5 -9.91 -10.40 10.01
CA LEU A 5 -9.48 -9.05 9.73
C LEU A 5 -8.39 -9.10 8.67
N ASP A 6 -8.65 -8.60 7.47
CA ASP A 6 -7.58 -8.47 6.48
C ASP A 6 -6.62 -7.34 6.83
N PHE A 7 -5.33 -7.67 6.90
CA PHE A 7 -4.27 -6.72 7.25
C PHE A 7 -4.05 -5.70 6.14
N MET A 8 -4.13 -6.13 4.88
CA MET A 8 -3.82 -5.28 3.72
C MET A 8 -4.79 -4.09 3.64
N HIS A 9 -6.09 -4.36 3.70
CA HIS A 9 -7.15 -3.36 3.66
C HIS A 9 -7.14 -2.49 4.92
N ASN A 10 -6.96 -3.10 6.10
CA ASN A 10 -7.00 -2.37 7.36
C ASN A 10 -5.78 -1.46 7.60
N ILE A 11 -4.62 -1.78 7.03
CA ILE A 11 -3.39 -0.97 7.17
C ILE A 11 -3.15 -0.07 5.96
N PHE A 12 -3.14 -0.62 4.75
CA PHE A 12 -2.58 0.05 3.57
C PHE A 12 -3.63 0.68 2.66
N HIS A 13 -4.83 0.11 2.49
CA HIS A 13 -5.80 0.60 1.50
C HIS A 13 -6.60 1.84 1.99
N VAL A 14 -7.73 1.62 2.68
CA VAL A 14 -8.55 2.67 3.35
C VAL A 14 -8.22 2.71 4.86
N GLY A 15 -7.10 2.07 5.20
CA GLY A 15 -6.67 1.75 6.54
C GLY A 15 -6.03 2.91 7.31
N LEU A 16 -5.18 2.52 8.27
CA LEU A 16 -4.45 3.44 9.14
C LEU A 16 -3.52 4.39 8.35
N ILE A 17 -2.80 3.90 7.34
CA ILE A 17 -1.81 4.70 6.61
C ILE A 17 -2.50 5.73 5.73
N CYS A 18 -3.51 5.31 4.97
CA CYS A 18 -4.30 6.22 4.14
C CYS A 18 -4.98 7.29 5.01
N HIS A 19 -5.56 6.90 6.15
CA HIS A 19 -6.13 7.85 7.11
C HIS A 19 -5.08 8.85 7.63
N PHE A 20 -3.88 8.39 8.00
CA PHE A 20 -2.82 9.25 8.48
C PHE A 20 -2.38 10.27 7.42
N PHE A 21 -2.09 9.85 6.20
CA PHE A 21 -1.64 10.79 5.16
C PHE A 21 -2.76 11.72 4.68
N THR A 22 -3.96 11.19 4.42
CA THR A 22 -5.06 12.00 3.87
C THR A 22 -5.69 12.91 4.90
N THR A 23 -5.98 12.40 6.10
CA THR A 23 -6.66 13.17 7.15
C THR A 23 -5.66 13.95 8.01
N VAL A 24 -4.59 13.32 8.50
CA VAL A 24 -3.69 13.96 9.48
C VAL A 24 -2.66 14.86 8.83
N ILE A 25 -2.13 14.49 7.65
CA ILE A 25 -1.11 15.31 6.98
C ILE A 25 -1.75 16.32 6.02
N PHE A 26 -2.57 15.85 5.07
CA PHE A 26 -3.06 16.70 3.99
C PHE A 26 -4.25 17.57 4.40
N LYS A 27 -5.31 17.00 5.01
CA LYS A 27 -6.46 17.80 5.47
C LYS A 27 -6.11 18.75 6.62
N SER A 28 -5.14 18.42 7.46
CA SER A 28 -4.72 19.27 8.58
C SER A 28 -3.71 20.35 8.21
N TYR A 29 -3.38 20.49 6.92
CA TYR A 29 -2.41 21.47 6.42
C TYR A 29 -1.03 21.40 7.09
N MET A 30 -0.59 20.19 7.48
CA MET A 30 0.75 19.97 8.06
C MET A 30 1.88 20.23 7.06
N LEU A 31 1.55 20.27 5.77
CA LEU A 31 2.45 20.68 4.68
C LEU A 31 1.98 22.04 4.16
N SER A 32 2.24 23.09 4.93
CA SER A 32 1.84 24.46 4.59
C SER A 32 2.57 24.94 3.32
N SER A 33 1.85 25.66 2.45
CA SER A 33 2.41 26.30 1.25
C SER A 33 2.90 27.74 1.50
N VAL A 34 2.79 28.23 2.75
CA VAL A 34 2.94 29.65 3.12
C VAL A 34 4.34 30.23 2.85
N ARG A 35 5.38 29.40 2.69
CA ARG A 35 6.77 29.84 2.42
C ARG A 35 7.23 29.74 0.95
N GLY A 36 6.32 29.61 -0.02
CA GLY A 36 6.69 29.60 -1.45
C GLY A 36 7.70 28.49 -1.81
N ILE A 37 8.83 28.87 -2.45
CA ILE A 37 9.88 27.95 -2.96
C ILE A 37 10.51 27.07 -1.87
N ASN A 38 10.58 27.55 -0.63
CA ASN A 38 11.09 26.81 0.54
C ASN A 38 9.96 26.21 1.40
N SER A 39 8.74 26.11 0.86
CA SER A 39 7.62 25.55 1.60
C SER A 39 7.83 24.06 1.92
N PRO A 40 7.38 23.59 3.10
CA PRO A 40 7.34 22.16 3.45
C PRO A 40 6.71 21.29 2.37
N LYS A 41 5.66 21.80 1.70
CA LYS A 41 5.00 21.12 0.59
C LYS A 41 5.91 20.93 -0.62
N GLN A 42 6.66 21.95 -1.02
CA GLN A 42 7.56 21.86 -2.16
C GLN A 42 8.78 20.99 -1.85
N ARG A 43 9.35 21.10 -0.64
CA ARG A 43 10.40 20.19 -0.16
C ARG A 43 9.95 18.73 -0.22
N PHE A 44 8.72 18.47 0.22
CA PHE A 44 8.11 17.15 0.16
C PHE A 44 7.98 16.62 -1.29
N GLU A 45 7.47 17.45 -2.21
CA GLU A 45 7.35 17.08 -3.63
C GLU A 45 8.72 16.82 -4.29
N THR A 46 9.71 17.66 -4.02
CA THR A 46 11.06 17.51 -4.58
C THR A 46 11.71 16.20 -4.17
N ILE A 47 11.62 15.80 -2.90
CA ILE A 47 12.20 14.52 -2.46
C ILE A 47 11.48 13.35 -3.09
N ILE A 48 10.14 13.33 -3.05
CA ILE A 48 9.36 12.20 -3.56
C ILE A 48 9.70 11.96 -5.04
N ASN A 49 9.87 13.04 -5.80
CA ASN A 49 10.24 12.96 -7.22
C ASN A 49 11.73 12.64 -7.43
N ALA A 50 12.61 12.94 -6.46
CA ALA A 50 14.03 12.62 -6.52
C ALA A 50 14.36 11.15 -6.16
N ILE A 51 13.49 10.48 -5.41
CA ILE A 51 13.70 9.07 -5.04
C ILE A 51 13.63 8.19 -6.31
N ARG A 52 14.77 7.59 -6.65
CA ARG A 52 14.86 6.59 -7.71
C ARG A 52 14.54 5.21 -7.14
N TRP A 53 13.55 4.55 -7.72
CA TRP A 53 13.17 3.19 -7.38
C TRP A 53 13.67 2.20 -8.43
N PRO A 54 14.04 0.97 -8.03
CA PRO A 54 14.28 -0.13 -8.96
C PRO A 54 13.07 -0.35 -9.89
N SER A 55 13.32 -0.70 -11.14
CA SER A 55 12.30 -0.91 -12.19
C SER A 55 11.25 -1.97 -11.84
N HIS A 56 11.61 -2.94 -11.00
CA HIS A 56 10.75 -4.06 -10.58
C HIS A 56 9.80 -3.72 -9.42
N ILE A 57 9.93 -2.53 -8.81
CA ILE A 57 9.06 -2.08 -7.72
C ILE A 57 7.96 -1.19 -8.29
N THR A 58 6.72 -1.41 -7.86
CA THR A 58 5.57 -0.57 -8.25
C THR A 58 5.89 0.89 -7.94
N ARG A 59 5.75 1.76 -8.94
CA ARG A 59 6.12 3.17 -8.82
C ARG A 59 5.29 3.84 -7.71
N PRO A 60 5.89 4.68 -6.86
CA PRO A 60 5.14 5.45 -5.88
C PRO A 60 4.20 6.45 -6.60
N PRO A 61 3.18 6.98 -5.91
CA PRO A 61 2.27 7.93 -6.51
C PRO A 61 3.03 9.22 -6.84
N LYS A 62 3.05 9.59 -8.12
CA LYS A 62 3.58 10.88 -8.56
C LYS A 62 2.70 12.01 -8.01
N ASN A 63 3.33 13.11 -7.58
CA ASN A 63 2.66 14.32 -7.10
C ASN A 63 1.73 14.10 -5.89
N LEU A 64 2.23 13.39 -4.87
CA LEU A 64 1.48 13.07 -3.64
C LEU A 64 0.83 14.31 -2.97
N GLY A 65 1.42 15.50 -3.14
CA GLY A 65 0.92 16.79 -2.63
C GLY A 65 -0.13 17.52 -3.48
N LYS A 66 -0.31 17.14 -4.77
CA LYS A 66 -1.30 17.73 -5.69
C LYS A 66 -2.44 16.76 -6.02
N ASN A 67 -2.13 15.48 -6.21
CA ASN A 67 -3.12 14.44 -6.50
C ASN A 67 -3.32 13.54 -5.27
N GLN A 68 -4.42 13.80 -4.57
CA GLN A 68 -4.82 13.06 -3.38
C GLN A 68 -5.77 11.89 -3.69
N SER A 69 -6.22 11.73 -4.93
CA SER A 69 -7.20 10.73 -5.33
C SER A 69 -6.57 9.34 -5.57
N LEU A 70 -7.24 8.33 -4.99
CA LEU A 70 -7.17 6.88 -5.27
C LEU A 70 -5.76 6.31 -5.41
N LYS A 71 -5.10 6.13 -4.26
CA LYS A 71 -3.80 5.46 -4.18
C LYS A 71 -4.01 3.99 -3.86
N LYS A 72 -3.35 3.11 -4.63
CA LYS A 72 -3.44 1.66 -4.44
C LYS A 72 -2.74 1.28 -3.14
N ALA A 73 -3.19 0.21 -2.49
CA ALA A 73 -2.62 -0.26 -1.23
C ALA A 73 -1.11 -0.54 -1.33
N ASP A 74 -0.64 -1.02 -2.48
CA ASP A 74 0.76 -1.30 -2.73
C ASP A 74 1.62 -0.02 -2.70
N GLU A 75 1.09 1.10 -3.21
CA GLU A 75 1.78 2.38 -3.16
C GLU A 75 1.97 2.87 -1.71
N TRP A 76 0.96 2.71 -0.87
CA TRP A 76 1.06 3.04 0.56
C TRP A 76 2.04 2.15 1.31
N ARG A 77 2.14 0.88 0.92
CA ARG A 77 3.13 -0.06 1.46
C ARG A 77 4.55 0.39 1.16
N HIS A 78 4.81 0.92 -0.03
CA HIS A 78 6.14 1.43 -0.40
C HIS A 78 6.48 2.78 0.25
N ILE A 79 5.49 3.62 0.51
CA ILE A 79 5.69 4.89 1.21
C ILE A 79 6.03 4.68 2.69
N LEU A 80 5.44 3.68 3.34
CA LEU A 80 5.55 3.51 4.79
C LEU A 80 7.01 3.49 5.32
N PRO A 81 7.97 2.73 4.74
CA PRO A 81 9.34 2.70 5.25
C PRO A 81 10.08 4.04 5.11
N ILE A 82 9.74 4.84 4.10
CA ILE A 82 10.38 6.12 3.81
C ILE A 82 9.63 7.32 4.37
N ALA A 83 8.41 7.11 4.87
CA ALA A 83 7.56 8.16 5.42
C ALA A 83 8.24 8.99 6.52
N PRO A 84 8.95 8.41 7.51
CA PRO A 84 9.61 9.21 8.53
C PRO A 84 10.74 10.09 7.97
N ILE A 85 11.45 9.62 6.95
CA ILE A 85 12.56 10.37 6.33
C ILE A 85 12.00 11.55 5.52
N ILE A 86 10.97 11.28 4.71
CA ILE A 86 10.33 12.32 3.90
C ILE A 86 9.72 13.40 4.80
N LEU A 87 9.01 13.01 5.86
CA LEU A 87 8.37 13.96 6.77
C LEU A 87 9.41 14.76 7.56
N TRP A 88 10.50 14.13 8.01
CA TRP A 88 11.60 14.84 8.66
C TRP A 88 12.17 15.91 7.73
N TRP A 89 12.49 15.56 6.48
CA TRP A 89 13.04 16.54 5.54
C TRP A 89 12.05 17.62 5.13
N ALA A 90 10.76 17.30 5.05
CA ALA A 90 9.73 18.29 4.77
C ALA A 90 9.58 19.31 5.91
N TRP A 91 9.77 18.88 7.16
CA TRP A 91 9.56 19.71 8.35
C TRP A 91 10.83 20.28 8.97
N LYS A 92 12.02 19.85 8.53
CA LYS A 92 13.29 20.35 9.11
C LYS A 92 13.40 21.87 8.95
N ASP A 93 13.78 22.53 10.04
CA ASP A 93 14.19 23.93 10.01
C ASP A 93 15.66 24.07 9.55
N ASP A 94 16.17 25.29 9.45
CA ASP A 94 17.53 25.55 8.98
C ASP A 94 18.62 24.92 9.87
N ASN A 95 18.27 24.61 11.13
CA ASN A 95 19.12 23.88 12.09
C ASN A 95 19.01 22.35 12.01
N ASN A 96 18.31 21.80 11.00
CA ASN A 96 18.02 20.36 10.84
C ASN A 96 17.15 19.73 11.93
N ASP A 97 16.54 20.53 12.81
CA ASP A 97 15.59 20.06 13.81
C ASP A 97 14.13 20.18 13.33
N ILE A 98 13.26 19.34 13.87
CA ILE A 98 11.81 19.50 13.69
C ILE A 98 11.35 20.63 14.61
N PRO A 99 10.74 21.72 14.08
CA PRO A 99 10.37 22.87 14.88
C PRO A 99 9.34 22.51 15.95
N LEU A 100 9.57 23.02 17.17
CA LEU A 100 8.62 22.97 18.28
C LEU A 100 7.53 24.03 18.02
N GLY A 101 6.48 23.66 17.28
CA GLY A 101 5.39 24.57 16.97
C GLY A 101 4.28 23.93 16.14
N GLU A 102 3.26 24.72 15.83
CA GLU A 102 2.20 24.33 14.90
C GLU A 102 2.44 24.98 13.52
N PRO A 103 2.15 24.28 12.41
CA PRO A 103 2.15 24.89 11.09
C PRO A 103 1.21 26.10 11.03
N MET A 104 1.67 27.19 10.42
CA MET A 104 0.76 28.27 10.04
C MET A 104 -0.25 27.75 9.03
N ILE A 105 -1.54 27.95 9.34
CA ILE A 105 -2.65 27.60 8.44
C ILE A 105 -2.51 28.49 7.19
N PRO A 106 -2.48 27.92 5.98
CA PRO A 106 -2.49 28.75 4.77
C PRO A 106 -3.77 29.58 4.71
N PRO A 107 -3.72 30.85 4.25
CA PRO A 107 -4.88 31.73 4.19
C PRO A 107 -6.02 31.18 3.30
N ASN A 108 -5.71 30.27 2.37
CA ASN A 108 -6.66 29.58 1.50
C ASN A 108 -7.15 28.22 2.07
N ALA A 109 -7.06 28.00 3.38
CA ALA A 109 -7.54 26.77 4.00
C ALA A 109 -9.06 26.64 3.88
N LYS A 110 -9.53 25.51 3.32
CA LYS A 110 -10.96 25.20 3.17
C LYS A 110 -11.62 24.77 4.48
N SER A 111 -10.84 24.37 5.48
CA SER A 111 -11.33 23.99 6.81
C SER A 111 -10.24 24.21 7.88
N VAL A 112 -10.61 24.73 9.04
CA VAL A 112 -9.70 24.80 10.21
C VAL A 112 -9.64 23.42 10.87
N PRO A 113 -8.46 22.83 11.10
CA PRO A 113 -8.35 21.53 11.76
C PRO A 113 -8.72 21.63 13.24
N ASP A 114 -9.57 20.73 13.73
CA ASP A 114 -10.06 20.68 15.13
C ASP A 114 -9.08 19.98 16.12
N HIS A 115 -7.95 19.50 15.63
CA HIS A 115 -7.01 18.67 16.39
C HIS A 115 -5.62 19.32 16.49
N SER A 116 -4.84 18.91 17.51
CA SER A 116 -3.51 19.47 17.77
C SER A 116 -2.55 19.17 16.63
N ARG A 117 -1.82 20.20 16.16
CA ARG A 117 -0.92 20.14 14.99
C ARG A 117 0.55 20.15 15.38
N ASN A 118 0.86 19.60 16.54
CA ASN A 118 2.23 19.50 17.03
C ASN A 118 3.07 18.58 16.12
N TYR A 119 4.10 19.14 15.46
CA TYR A 119 5.00 18.39 14.58
C TYR A 119 5.65 17.21 15.27
N HIS A 120 6.19 17.40 16.49
CA HIS A 120 6.88 16.34 17.22
C HIS A 120 5.92 15.22 17.63
N GLY A 121 4.71 15.58 18.07
CA GLY A 121 3.66 14.62 18.42
C GLY A 121 3.27 13.76 17.22
N ILE A 122 3.02 14.37 16.07
CA ILE A 122 2.66 13.68 14.83
C ILE A 122 3.84 12.84 14.30
N TYR A 123 5.07 13.36 14.41
CA TYR A 123 6.28 12.63 14.02
C TYR A 123 6.53 11.37 14.88
N SER A 124 6.40 11.48 16.21
CA SER A 124 6.48 10.31 17.10
C SER A 124 5.40 9.28 16.76
N THR A 125 4.21 9.75 16.41
CA THR A 125 3.05 8.92 16.09
C THR A 125 3.32 8.12 14.80
N ILE A 126 3.82 8.74 13.72
CA ILE A 126 4.14 8.01 12.49
C ILE A 126 5.29 7.01 12.68
N LEU A 127 6.29 7.31 13.51
CA LEU A 127 7.37 6.38 13.81
C LEU A 127 6.84 5.10 14.46
N LYS A 128 5.94 5.23 15.44
CA LYS A 128 5.28 4.08 16.10
C LYS A 128 4.45 3.27 15.10
N LEU A 129 3.70 3.94 14.21
CA LEU A 129 2.94 3.26 13.16
C LEU A 129 3.86 2.46 12.22
N CYS A 130 4.94 3.09 11.73
CA CYS A 130 5.89 2.45 10.82
C CYS A 130 6.57 1.25 11.47
N ALA A 131 7.04 1.40 12.71
CA ALA A 131 7.66 0.32 13.48
C ALA A 131 6.68 -0.84 13.73
N GLY A 132 5.47 -0.53 14.20
CA GLY A 132 4.45 -1.53 14.49
C GLY A 132 4.05 -2.33 13.25
N VAL A 133 3.74 -1.65 12.14
CA VAL A 133 3.38 -2.32 10.88
C VAL A 133 4.54 -3.14 10.33
N ARG A 134 5.77 -2.64 10.37
CA ARG A 134 6.95 -3.38 9.88
C ARG A 134 7.19 -4.67 10.65
N ILE A 135 7.00 -4.65 11.97
CA ILE A 135 7.16 -5.85 12.82
C ILE A 135 6.02 -6.84 12.58
N LEU A 136 4.77 -6.36 12.51
CA LEU A 136 3.61 -7.24 12.27
C LEU A 136 3.65 -7.87 10.87
N ALA A 137 4.16 -7.14 9.89
CA ALA A 137 4.34 -7.60 8.52
C ALA A 137 5.72 -8.24 8.30
N LEU A 138 6.25 -9.01 9.26
CA LEU A 138 7.41 -9.87 9.03
C LEU A 138 6.97 -11.20 8.41
N ARG A 139 7.81 -11.77 7.53
CA ARG A 139 7.56 -13.10 6.91
C ARG A 139 7.59 -14.22 7.94
N THR A 140 8.44 -14.07 8.94
CA THR A 140 8.59 -15.00 10.06
C THR A 140 8.48 -14.16 11.32
N ILE A 141 7.53 -14.48 12.20
CA ILE A 141 7.23 -13.67 13.37
C ILE A 141 7.10 -14.58 14.60
N SER A 142 7.79 -14.21 15.67
CA SER A 142 7.59 -14.80 17.00
C SER A 142 6.44 -14.11 17.73
N MET A 143 5.83 -14.78 18.71
CA MET A 143 4.79 -14.14 19.52
C MET A 143 5.32 -12.93 20.29
N ALA A 144 6.58 -12.94 20.73
CA ALA A 144 7.22 -11.79 21.37
C ALA A 144 7.28 -10.57 20.42
N GLN A 145 7.69 -10.77 19.17
CA GLN A 145 7.65 -9.71 18.14
C GLN A 145 6.23 -9.24 17.86
N ALA A 146 5.26 -10.16 17.78
CA ALA A 146 3.85 -9.81 17.59
C ALA A 146 3.31 -8.93 18.72
N HIS A 147 3.69 -9.21 19.98
CA HIS A 147 3.37 -8.36 21.13
C HIS A 147 3.97 -6.96 21.00
N ILE A 148 5.25 -6.86 20.64
CA ILE A 148 5.93 -5.56 20.45
C ILE A 148 5.25 -4.76 19.33
N GLY A 149 4.99 -5.40 18.18
CA GLY A 149 4.31 -4.76 17.05
C GLY A 149 2.91 -4.27 17.42
N GLN A 150 2.15 -5.08 18.17
CA GLN A 150 0.82 -4.72 18.65
C GLN A 150 0.86 -3.55 19.64
N ASP A 151 1.86 -3.49 20.51
CA ASP A 151 2.01 -2.41 21.48
C ASP A 151 2.35 -1.07 20.78
N PHE A 152 3.22 -1.08 19.76
CA PHE A 152 3.47 0.11 18.95
C PHE A 152 2.20 0.65 18.28
N ILE A 153 1.34 -0.22 17.74
CA ILE A 153 0.05 0.18 17.17
C ILE A 153 -0.89 0.73 18.24
N LEU A 154 -0.88 0.18 19.45
CA LEU A 154 -1.69 0.67 20.56
C LEU A 154 -1.21 2.04 21.04
N GLN A 155 0.11 2.25 21.14
CA GLN A 155 0.71 3.54 21.47
C GLN A 155 0.36 4.58 20.40
N TYR A 156 0.45 4.23 19.11
CA TYR A 156 0.00 5.07 18.01
C TYR A 156 -1.46 5.53 18.20
N CYS A 157 -2.39 4.60 18.45
CA CYS A 157 -3.80 4.93 18.68
C CYS A 157 -4.02 5.82 19.91
N ARG A 158 -3.22 5.63 20.98
CA ARG A 158 -3.27 6.48 22.18
C ARG A 158 -2.77 7.89 21.89
N ASP A 159 -1.70 8.01 21.11
CA ASP A 159 -1.13 9.31 20.76
C ASP A 159 -2.05 10.10 19.82
N LEU A 160 -2.71 9.43 18.86
CA LEU A 160 -3.77 10.05 18.06
C LEU A 160 -4.87 10.66 18.94
N LYS A 161 -5.32 9.93 19.97
CA LYS A 161 -6.33 10.44 20.91
C LYS A 161 -5.82 11.63 21.72
N LYS A 162 -4.57 11.61 22.18
CA LYS A 162 -3.96 12.76 22.89
C LYS A 162 -3.89 14.00 21.99
N LEU A 163 -3.62 13.80 20.70
CA LEU A 163 -3.62 14.87 19.70
C LEU A 163 -5.04 15.29 19.27
N ARG A 164 -6.10 14.69 19.83
CA ARG A 164 -7.51 14.88 19.45
C ARG A 164 -7.83 14.53 17.99
N ILE A 165 -7.04 13.65 17.38
CA ILE A 165 -7.30 13.15 16.02
C ILE A 165 -8.38 12.06 16.09
N HIS A 166 -9.42 12.21 15.27
CA HIS A 166 -10.51 11.24 15.19
C HIS A 166 -10.02 9.86 14.70
N THR A 167 -10.32 8.80 15.44
CA THR A 167 -9.96 7.43 15.06
C THR A 167 -11.12 6.72 14.37
N THR A 168 -10.84 5.96 13.30
CA THR A 168 -11.85 5.17 12.56
C THR A 168 -11.97 3.74 13.11
N ILE A 169 -12.97 2.98 12.64
CA ILE A 169 -13.13 1.55 12.98
C ILE A 169 -11.87 0.72 12.68
N ASN A 170 -11.11 1.08 11.65
CA ASN A 170 -9.86 0.42 11.29
C ASN A 170 -8.82 0.47 12.43
N HIS A 171 -8.80 1.56 13.22
CA HIS A 171 -7.92 1.70 14.38
C HIS A 171 -8.34 0.78 15.53
N HIS A 172 -9.64 0.53 15.69
CA HIS A 172 -10.14 -0.44 16.64
C HIS A 172 -9.75 -1.86 16.21
N LEU A 173 -9.99 -2.20 14.94
CA LEU A 173 -9.62 -3.50 14.37
C LEU A 173 -8.12 -3.78 14.48
N ALA A 174 -7.28 -2.76 14.28
CA ALA A 174 -5.82 -2.86 14.41
C ALA A 174 -5.33 -3.25 15.81
N ARG A 175 -6.20 -3.21 16.83
CA ARG A 175 -5.89 -3.70 18.19
C ARG A 175 -5.91 -5.23 18.30
N HIS A 176 -6.43 -5.94 17.30
CA HIS A 176 -6.72 -7.37 17.39
C HIS A 176 -5.72 -8.26 16.64
N TYR A 177 -4.68 -7.70 16.01
CA TYR A 177 -3.73 -8.47 15.19
C TYR A 177 -3.03 -9.60 15.94
N LEU A 178 -2.69 -9.40 17.21
CA LEU A 178 -2.06 -10.43 18.03
C LEU A 178 -2.87 -11.74 18.04
N LYS A 179 -4.21 -11.65 18.11
CA LYS A 179 -5.09 -12.83 18.10
C LYS A 179 -5.07 -13.53 16.75
N PHE A 180 -5.05 -12.77 15.65
CA PHE A 180 -5.00 -13.33 14.30
C PHE A 180 -3.64 -13.97 14.02
N ILE A 181 -2.54 -13.35 14.45
CA ILE A 181 -1.20 -13.92 14.30
C ILE A 181 -1.06 -15.23 15.08
N LYS A 182 -1.65 -15.33 16.27
CA LYS A 182 -1.66 -16.56 17.06
C LYS A 182 -2.44 -17.71 16.37
N LEU A 183 -3.48 -17.40 15.61
CA LEU A 183 -4.37 -18.40 14.99
C LEU A 183 -3.95 -18.78 13.57
N PHE A 184 -3.52 -17.80 12.77
CA PHE A 184 -3.26 -17.94 11.34
C PHE A 184 -1.78 -17.82 10.98
N GLY A 185 -0.91 -17.51 11.95
CA GLY A 185 0.51 -17.30 11.73
C GLY A 185 0.84 -15.91 11.16
N PRO A 186 1.98 -15.76 10.48
CA PRO A 186 2.45 -14.49 9.96
C PRO A 186 1.43 -13.81 9.02
N VAL A 187 1.36 -12.48 9.07
CA VAL A 187 0.47 -11.66 8.22
C VAL A 187 0.61 -11.99 6.73
N TYR A 188 1.82 -12.29 6.28
CA TYR A 188 2.11 -12.70 4.90
C TYR A 188 1.29 -13.90 4.42
N GLY A 189 0.86 -14.79 5.33
CA GLY A 189 0.10 -15.98 4.97
C GLY A 189 -1.38 -15.72 4.68
N TRP A 190 -1.92 -14.59 5.15
CA TRP A 190 -3.37 -14.33 5.09
C TRP A 190 -3.75 -12.91 4.63
N TRP A 191 -2.79 -12.08 4.24
CA TRP A 191 -3.06 -10.80 3.60
C TRP A 191 -3.57 -10.96 2.14
N LEU A 192 -4.36 -10.01 1.66
CA LEU A 192 -5.06 -10.15 0.38
C LEU A 192 -4.35 -9.59 -0.87
N PHE A 193 -3.05 -9.26 -0.78
CA PHE A 193 -2.31 -8.71 -1.95
C PHE A 193 -2.32 -9.64 -3.17
N ALA A 194 -2.19 -10.95 -2.97
CA ALA A 194 -2.23 -11.91 -4.07
C ALA A 194 -3.61 -11.96 -4.73
N PHE A 195 -4.68 -11.98 -3.92
CA PHE A 195 -6.05 -11.98 -4.40
C PHE A 195 -6.41 -10.71 -5.17
N GLU A 196 -5.99 -9.53 -4.71
CA GLU A 196 -6.16 -8.27 -5.45
C GLU A 196 -5.43 -8.29 -6.80
N ARG A 197 -4.23 -8.90 -6.85
CA ARG A 197 -3.50 -9.08 -8.11
C ARG A 197 -4.27 -10.01 -9.06
N PHE A 198 -4.79 -11.12 -8.54
CA PHE A 198 -5.61 -12.05 -9.33
C PHE A 198 -6.90 -11.41 -9.82
N ASN A 199 -7.58 -10.61 -9.00
CA ASN A 199 -8.75 -9.83 -9.42
C ASN A 199 -8.38 -8.89 -10.57
N GLY A 200 -7.25 -8.20 -10.49
CA GLY A 200 -6.76 -7.34 -11.57
C GLY A 200 -6.33 -8.09 -12.84
N MET A 201 -6.01 -9.38 -12.77
CA MET A 201 -5.80 -10.23 -13.94
C MET A 201 -7.15 -10.60 -14.57
N LEU A 202 -8.11 -11.03 -13.75
CA LEU A 202 -9.45 -11.39 -14.19
C LEU A 202 -10.20 -10.20 -14.80
N GLU A 203 -10.04 -8.98 -14.27
CA GLU A 203 -10.62 -7.75 -14.82
C GLU A 203 -10.16 -7.45 -16.27
N LYS A 204 -8.98 -7.94 -16.67
CA LYS A 204 -8.44 -7.75 -18.02
C LYS A 204 -8.94 -8.78 -19.03
N VAL A 205 -9.56 -9.86 -18.56
CA VAL A 205 -10.12 -10.90 -19.43
C VAL A 205 -11.32 -10.31 -20.15
N LYS A 206 -11.30 -10.34 -21.49
CA LYS A 206 -12.44 -9.88 -22.26
C LYS A 206 -13.62 -10.83 -22.06
N HIS A 207 -14.73 -10.29 -21.61
CA HIS A 207 -16.00 -10.98 -21.57
C HIS A 207 -17.04 -10.16 -22.32
N ASN A 208 -18.03 -10.82 -22.92
CA ASN A 208 -19.07 -10.15 -23.71
C ASN A 208 -20.15 -9.50 -22.82
N GLY A 209 -19.93 -9.39 -21.50
CA GLY A 209 -20.88 -8.83 -20.54
C GLY A 209 -22.21 -9.59 -20.40
N HIS A 210 -22.32 -10.77 -21.02
CA HIS A 210 -23.55 -11.55 -21.00
C HIS A 210 -23.69 -12.32 -19.67
N ASP A 211 -24.81 -12.07 -19.00
CA ASP A 211 -25.21 -12.73 -17.75
C ASP A 211 -25.63 -14.20 -17.99
N GLY A 212 -25.89 -14.94 -16.91
CA GLY A 212 -26.35 -16.33 -16.95
C GLY A 212 -25.22 -17.37 -16.98
N GLY A 213 -24.13 -17.13 -16.25
CA GLY A 213 -23.03 -18.09 -16.10
C GLY A 213 -21.96 -18.04 -17.20
N ARG A 214 -22.17 -17.25 -18.24
CA ARG A 214 -21.25 -17.17 -19.41
C ARG A 214 -20.00 -16.37 -19.10
N MET A 215 -20.12 -15.30 -18.31
CA MET A 215 -19.00 -14.50 -17.86
C MET A 215 -18.08 -15.32 -16.93
N GLU A 216 -18.67 -16.01 -15.96
CA GLU A 216 -17.98 -16.88 -15.01
C GLU A 216 -17.25 -18.01 -15.74
N LEU A 217 -17.88 -18.61 -16.74
CA LEU A 217 -17.25 -19.64 -17.57
C LEU A 217 -16.04 -19.10 -18.35
N THR A 218 -16.13 -17.90 -18.93
CA THR A 218 -15.01 -17.27 -19.65
C THR A 218 -13.86 -16.95 -18.70
N LEU A 219 -14.15 -16.37 -17.53
CA LEU A 219 -13.15 -16.08 -16.51
C LEU A 219 -12.47 -17.37 -16.02
N MET A 220 -13.25 -18.42 -15.74
CA MET A 220 -12.73 -19.71 -15.29
C MET A 220 -11.86 -20.39 -16.36
N ARG A 221 -12.26 -20.35 -17.64
CA ARG A 221 -11.46 -20.90 -18.76
C ARG A 221 -10.13 -20.18 -18.88
N SER A 222 -10.14 -18.85 -18.83
CA SER A 222 -8.91 -18.05 -18.88
C SER A 222 -7.98 -18.36 -17.70
N TRP A 223 -8.53 -18.49 -16.49
CA TRP A 223 -7.78 -18.86 -15.29
C TRP A 223 -7.12 -20.24 -15.41
N VAL A 224 -7.89 -21.27 -15.79
CA VAL A 224 -7.39 -22.65 -15.94
C VAL A 224 -6.34 -22.74 -17.04
N MET A 225 -6.58 -22.13 -18.20
CA MET A 225 -5.60 -22.06 -19.29
C MET A 225 -4.27 -21.44 -18.83
N THR A 226 -4.33 -20.35 -18.07
CA THR A 226 -3.12 -19.69 -17.55
C THR A 226 -2.30 -20.62 -16.65
N HIS A 227 -2.97 -21.38 -15.76
CA HIS A 227 -2.29 -22.34 -14.89
C HIS A 227 -1.71 -23.51 -15.68
N LEU A 228 -2.46 -24.07 -16.65
CA LEU A 228 -1.98 -25.19 -17.47
C LEU A 228 -0.74 -24.80 -18.29
N ILE A 229 -0.72 -23.60 -18.87
CA ILE A 229 0.45 -23.10 -19.60
C ILE A 229 1.63 -22.87 -18.64
N PHE A 230 1.39 -22.36 -17.43
CA PHE A 230 2.43 -22.19 -16.43
C PHE A 230 3.05 -23.52 -15.99
N GLU A 231 2.22 -24.51 -15.66
CA GLU A 231 2.66 -25.87 -15.30
C GLU A 231 3.46 -26.51 -16.44
N TYR A 232 3.00 -26.34 -17.69
CA TYR A 232 3.72 -26.84 -18.85
C TYR A 232 5.07 -26.14 -19.01
N LEU A 233 5.14 -24.82 -18.82
CA LEU A 233 6.40 -24.06 -18.85
C LEU A 233 7.40 -24.53 -17.78
N LEU A 234 6.94 -24.89 -16.58
CA LEU A 234 7.79 -25.44 -15.51
C LEU A 234 8.28 -26.85 -15.81
N ALA A 235 7.46 -27.65 -16.50
CA ALA A 235 7.76 -29.04 -16.83
C ALA A 235 8.67 -29.21 -18.06
N LEU A 236 8.97 -28.13 -18.80
CA LEU A 236 9.84 -28.19 -19.96
C LEU A 236 11.29 -28.49 -19.54
N PRO A 237 11.94 -29.51 -20.12
CA PRO A 237 13.38 -29.72 -19.93
C PRO A 237 14.18 -28.51 -20.45
N GLU A 238 15.36 -28.25 -19.86
CA GLU A 238 16.27 -27.20 -20.32
C GLU A 238 16.84 -27.46 -21.73
N ASP A 239 16.78 -28.71 -22.18
CA ASP A 239 17.25 -29.14 -23.50
C ASP A 239 16.39 -28.56 -24.64
N ASP A 240 17.08 -28.24 -25.73
CA ASP A 240 16.72 -27.28 -26.78
C ASP A 240 15.47 -27.64 -27.62
N ASN A 241 14.28 -27.61 -27.03
CA ASN A 241 13.00 -27.70 -27.75
C ASN A 241 12.51 -26.31 -28.20
N ASN A 242 13.26 -25.70 -29.14
CA ASN A 242 12.88 -24.42 -29.76
C ASN A 242 11.49 -24.43 -30.41
N LEU A 243 11.00 -25.60 -30.84
CA LEU A 243 9.66 -25.77 -31.40
C LEU A 243 8.56 -25.64 -30.33
N GLU A 244 8.69 -26.29 -29.17
CA GLU A 244 7.70 -26.20 -28.09
C GLU A 244 7.66 -24.80 -27.49
N LYS A 245 8.84 -24.16 -27.30
CA LYS A 245 8.92 -22.74 -26.92
C LYS A 245 8.24 -21.84 -27.97
N GLY A 246 8.38 -22.16 -29.25
CA GLY A 246 7.71 -21.46 -30.35
C GLY A 246 6.18 -21.63 -30.34
N TYR A 247 5.67 -22.83 -30.05
CA TYR A 247 4.23 -23.07 -29.91
C TYR A 247 3.65 -22.37 -28.69
N ILE A 248 4.35 -22.35 -27.57
CA ILE A 248 3.94 -21.62 -26.36
C ILE A 248 3.94 -20.12 -26.62
N ASP A 249 4.98 -19.57 -27.25
CA ASP A 249 5.02 -18.15 -27.60
C ASP A 249 3.89 -17.80 -28.60
N MET A 250 3.55 -18.71 -29.53
CA MET A 250 2.42 -18.55 -30.42
C MET A 250 1.08 -18.55 -29.67
N ILE A 251 0.85 -19.48 -28.73
CA ILE A 251 -0.36 -19.52 -27.91
C ILE A 251 -0.46 -18.24 -27.06
N ILE A 252 0.62 -17.86 -26.38
CA ILE A 252 0.70 -16.64 -25.58
C ILE A 252 0.43 -15.40 -26.44
N ARG A 253 0.97 -15.32 -27.66
CA ARG A 253 0.75 -14.20 -28.59
C ARG A 253 -0.65 -14.19 -29.18
N THR A 254 -1.25 -15.35 -29.44
CA THR A 254 -2.61 -15.46 -30.00
C THR A 254 -3.63 -15.01 -28.96
N GLU A 255 -3.48 -15.50 -27.72
CA GLU A 255 -4.26 -15.04 -26.57
C GLU A 255 -4.01 -13.55 -26.24
N ALA A 256 -2.76 -13.06 -26.32
CA ALA A 256 -2.44 -11.65 -26.11
C ALA A 256 -2.87 -10.71 -27.26
N ARG A 257 -3.07 -11.23 -28.48
CA ARG A 257 -3.65 -10.47 -29.60
C ARG A 257 -5.16 -10.33 -29.45
N GLU A 258 -5.82 -11.33 -28.87
CA GLU A 258 -7.26 -11.32 -28.60
C GLU A 258 -7.61 -10.60 -27.28
N ASN A 259 -6.76 -10.64 -26.25
CA ASN A 259 -6.99 -10.04 -24.92
C ASN A 259 -6.11 -8.80 -24.65
N ARG A 260 -6.66 -7.74 -24.03
CA ARG A 260 -5.89 -6.56 -23.59
C ARG A 260 -5.16 -6.89 -22.28
N GLY A 261 -4.12 -7.70 -22.37
CA GLY A 261 -3.27 -8.10 -21.26
C GLY A 261 -2.33 -9.18 -21.74
N GLY A 262 -1.02 -8.94 -21.68
CA GLY A 262 -0.06 -9.94 -22.10
C GLY A 262 -0.12 -11.11 -21.13
N MET A 263 -0.64 -12.27 -21.57
CA MET A 263 -0.61 -13.52 -20.81
C MET A 263 0.80 -13.84 -20.28
N MET A 264 1.84 -13.39 -20.99
CA MET A 264 3.24 -13.44 -20.55
C MET A 264 3.53 -12.66 -19.24
N SER A 265 2.88 -11.51 -19.04
CA SER A 265 2.98 -10.74 -17.78
C SER A 265 2.19 -11.37 -16.63
N ASP A 266 1.18 -12.17 -16.97
CA ASP A 266 0.34 -12.92 -16.05
C ASP A 266 0.98 -14.27 -15.66
N LEU A 267 1.80 -14.85 -16.55
CA LEU A 267 2.63 -16.04 -16.30
C LEU A 267 3.86 -15.72 -15.44
N ALA A 268 4.49 -14.55 -15.61
CA ALA A 268 5.62 -14.10 -14.80
C ALA A 268 5.24 -13.74 -13.33
N VAL A 269 3.98 -13.94 -12.96
CA VAL A 269 3.44 -13.72 -11.60
C VAL A 269 3.63 -14.94 -10.70
N TYR A 270 3.57 -16.12 -11.30
CA TYR A 270 3.73 -17.41 -10.64
C TYR A 270 5.21 -17.79 -10.60
#